data_AF-A0A9J6ATA8-F1
#
_entry.id   AF-A0A9J6ATA8-F1
#
_cell.length_a   1.000
_cell.length_b   1.000
_cell.length_c   1.000
_cell.angle_alpha   90.00
_cell.angle_beta   90.00
_cell.angle_gamma   90.00
#
_symmetry.space_group_name_H-M   'P 1'
#
loop_
_entity.id
_entity.type
_entity.pdbx_description
1 polymer ?
#
loop_
_entity_poly.entity_id
_entity_poly.type
_entity_poly.pdbx_seq_one_letter_code
_entity_poly.pdbx_strand_id
1 'polypeptide(L)' 'MTRKKKASYQKRHKGFLNKAHELNTLCDVKLAIVVYSPYHEEPKVFSNHEAITNTFTNFKKLP' A
#
# COMPACT_ATOMS: atom_id res chain seq x y z
N MET A 1 -15.99 15.25 -7.99
CA MET A 1 -15.59 13.82 -7.80
C MET A 1 -16.85 12.98 -7.65
N THR A 2 -17.03 11.87 -8.38
CA THR A 2 -18.33 11.15 -8.44
C THR A 2 -18.43 10.01 -7.43
N ARG A 3 -19.64 9.68 -6.93
CA ARG A 3 -19.89 8.50 -6.07
C ARG A 3 -19.36 7.18 -6.65
N LYS A 4 -19.52 6.96 -7.97
CA LYS A 4 -19.01 5.77 -8.68
C LYS A 4 -17.47 5.66 -8.58
N LYS A 5 -16.74 6.77 -8.74
CA LYS A 5 -15.28 6.81 -8.57
C LYS A 5 -14.85 6.46 -7.14
N LYS A 6 -15.54 6.97 -6.11
CA LYS A 6 -15.24 6.66 -4.70
C LYS A 6 -15.45 5.17 -4.39
N ALA A 7 -16.56 4.60 -4.84
CA ALA A 7 -16.85 3.17 -4.64
C ALA A 7 -15.83 2.26 -5.36
N SER A 8 -15.49 2.59 -6.61
CA SER A 8 -14.44 1.88 -7.37
C SER A 8 -13.09 1.93 -6.65
N TYR A 9 -12.72 3.11 -6.14
CA TYR A 9 -11.49 3.29 -5.36
C TYR A 9 -11.49 2.42 -4.11
N GLN A 10 -12.53 2.44 -3.29
CA GLN A 10 -12.60 1.65 -2.05
C GLN A 10 -12.47 0.14 -2.33
N LYS A 11 -13.17 -0.36 -3.35
CA LYS A 11 -13.11 -1.78 -3.75
C LYS A 11 -11.70 -2.18 -4.23
N ARG A 12 -11.11 -1.37 -5.11
CA ARG A 12 -9.77 -1.62 -5.68
C ARG A 12 -8.67 -1.50 -4.63
N HIS A 13 -8.74 -0.49 -3.76
CA HIS A 13 -7.78 -0.28 -2.68
C HIS A 13 -7.76 -1.49 -1.73
N LYS A 14 -8.95 -1.97 -1.30
CA LYS A 14 -9.04 -3.17 -0.46
C LYS A 14 -8.46 -4.39 -1.17
N GLY A 15 -8.86 -4.63 -2.42
CA GLY A 15 -8.36 -5.78 -3.21
C GLY A 15 -6.85 -5.72 -3.43
N PHE A 16 -6.30 -4.54 -3.68
CA PHE A 16 -4.87 -4.33 -3.86
C PHE A 16 -4.07 -4.65 -2.59
N LEU A 17 -4.50 -4.16 -1.41
CA LEU A 17 -3.83 -4.48 -0.15
C LEU A 17 -3.92 -5.96 0.21
N ASN A 18 -5.04 -6.63 -0.09
CA ASN A 18 -5.15 -8.08 0.08
C ASN A 18 -4.14 -8.83 -0.80
N LYS A 19 -4.00 -8.43 -2.07
CA LYS A 19 -3.01 -9.04 -2.97
C LYS A 19 -1.57 -8.77 -2.55
N ALA A 20 -1.30 -7.58 -2.01
CA ALA A 20 0.01 -7.28 -1.42
C ALA A 20 0.31 -8.17 -0.21
N HIS A 21 -0.68 -8.41 0.65
CA HIS A 21 -0.53 -9.34 1.77
C HIS A 21 -0.26 -10.77 1.26
N GLU A 22 -1.03 -11.26 0.31
CA GLU A 22 -0.82 -12.59 -0.28
C GLU A 22 0.61 -12.72 -0.83
N LEU A 23 1.08 -11.72 -1.59
CA LEU A 23 2.43 -11.73 -2.16
C LEU A 23 3.52 -11.72 -1.08
N ASN A 24 3.38 -10.86 -0.07
CA ASN A 24 4.30 -10.79 1.05
C ASN A 24 4.39 -12.14 1.79
N THR A 25 3.25 -12.78 2.06
CA THR A 25 3.19 -14.04 2.80
C THR A 25 3.64 -15.26 1.98
N LEU A 26 3.21 -15.37 0.72
CA LEU A 26 3.47 -16.55 -0.10
C LEU A 26 4.89 -16.59 -0.67
N CYS A 27 5.48 -15.42 -0.92
CA CYS A 27 6.80 -15.33 -1.53
C CYS A 27 7.90 -14.86 -0.56
N ASP A 28 7.56 -14.59 0.70
CA ASP A 28 8.47 -14.05 1.71
C ASP A 28 9.23 -12.79 1.24
N VAL A 29 8.51 -11.88 0.57
CA VAL A 29 9.09 -10.65 0.02
C VAL A 29 8.72 -9.44 0.86
N LYS A 30 9.70 -8.57 1.16
CA LYS A 30 9.44 -7.28 1.79
C LYS A 30 8.76 -6.34 0.80
N LEU A 31 7.61 -5.79 1.17
CA LEU A 31 6.83 -4.87 0.34
C LEU A 31 6.60 -3.55 1.08
N ALA A 32 6.72 -2.44 0.35
CA ALA A 32 6.32 -1.13 0.81
C ALA A 32 5.33 -0.51 -0.19
N ILE A 33 4.18 -0.07 0.32
CA ILE A 33 3.10 0.50 -0.50
C ILE A 33 2.57 1.74 0.20
N VAL A 34 2.51 2.85 -0.54
CA VAL A 34 1.93 4.12 -0.10
C VAL A 34 0.90 4.54 -1.14
N VAL A 35 -0.34 4.74 -0.71
CA VAL A 35 -1.44 5.15 -1.60
C VAL A 35 -1.96 6.51 -1.19
N TYR A 36 -1.73 7.49 -2.05
CA TYR A 36 -2.32 8.82 -1.96
C TYR A 36 -3.67 8.85 -2.66
N SER A 37 -4.62 9.55 -2.07
CA SER A 37 -5.96 9.63 -2.62
C SER A 37 -6.70 10.85 -2.08
N PRO A 38 -7.51 11.53 -2.90
CA PRO A 38 -8.34 12.64 -2.43
C PRO A 38 -9.48 12.20 -1.48
N TYR A 39 -9.61 10.90 -1.20
CA TYR A 39 -10.62 10.38 -0.28
C TYR A 39 -10.13 10.26 1.17
N HIS A 40 -8.85 10.53 1.45
CA HIS A 40 -8.20 10.43 2.76
C HIS A 40 -7.23 11.61 2.92
N GLU A 41 -7.10 12.16 4.12
CA GLU A 41 -6.11 13.21 4.40
C GLU A 41 -4.70 12.62 4.45
N GLU A 42 -4.55 11.52 5.20
CA GLU A 42 -3.29 10.78 5.32
C GLU A 42 -3.19 9.67 4.25
N PRO A 43 -1.97 9.40 3.73
CA PRO A 43 -1.74 8.29 2.84
C PRO A 43 -1.98 6.95 3.54
N LYS A 44 -2.56 6.01 2.81
CA LYS A 44 -2.72 4.65 3.31
C LYS A 44 -1.47 3.84 3.05
N VAL A 45 -1.05 3.10 4.06
CA VAL A 45 0.21 2.36 4.07
C VAL A 45 -0.05 0.87 4.33
N PHE A 46 0.73 -0.02 3.69
CA PHE A 46 0.68 -1.47 3.91
C PHE A 46 1.51 -1.87 5.16
N SER A 47 1.03 -2.82 5.97
CA SER A 47 1.61 -3.19 7.28
C SER A 47 1.59 -2.06 8.33
N ASN A 48 2.66 -1.31 8.51
CA ASN A 48 2.74 -0.18 9.43
C ASN A 48 3.83 0.82 8.98
N HIS A 49 3.83 2.03 9.57
CA HIS A 49 4.73 3.11 9.16
C HIS A 49 6.22 2.75 9.33
N GLU A 50 6.58 2.04 10.40
CA GLU A 50 7.97 1.67 10.69
C GLU A 50 8.50 0.65 9.67
N ALA A 51 7.76 -0.44 9.43
CA ALA A 51 8.10 -1.48 8.47
C ALA A 51 8.26 -0.92 7.05
N ILE A 52 7.38 0.02 6.68
CA ILE A 52 7.48 0.71 5.37
C ILE A 52 8.69 1.62 5.30
N THR A 53 8.96 2.41 6.35
CA THR A 53 10.11 3.31 6.39
C THR A 53 11.42 2.52 6.28
N ASN A 54 11.52 1.40 6.99
CA ASN A 54 12.68 0.50 6.92
C ASN A 54 12.82 -0.11 5.52
N THR A 55 11.72 -0.56 4.92
CA THR A 55 11.75 -1.14 3.57
C THR A 55 12.19 -0.12 2.51
N PHE A 56 11.67 1.12 2.56
CA PHE A 56 12.13 2.20 1.67
C PHE A 56 13.59 2.58 1.91
N THR A 57 14.00 2.66 3.17
CA THR A 57 15.39 3.01 3.53
C THR A 57 16.36 1.95 3.01
N ASN A 58 16.02 0.67 3.15
CA ASN A 58 16.82 -0.44 2.62
C ASN A 58 16.83 -0.44 1.09
N PHE A 59 15.68 -0.17 0.46
CA PHE A 59 15.61 -0.02 -1.00
C PHE A 59 16.53 1.10 -1.51
N LYS A 60 16.57 2.25 -0.84
CA LYS A 60 17.48 3.37 -1.20
C LYS A 60 18.97 3.04 -1.02
N LYS A 61 19.31 2.03 -0.23
CA LYS A 61 20.70 1.58 -0.01
C LYS A 61 21.15 0.55 -1.05
N LEU A 62 20.25 0.08 -1.91
CA LEU A 62 20.63 -0.83 -3.00
C LEU A 62 21.54 -0.07 -3.99
N PRO A 63 22.59 -0.73 -4.49
CA PRO A 63 23.51 -0.15 -5.48
C PRO A 63 22.83 0.15 -6.82
#